data_AF-A0AAV5KXG0-F1
#
_entry.id   AF-A0AAV5KXG0-F1
#
_cell.length_a   1.000
_cell.length_b   1.000
_cell.length_c   1.000
_cell.angle_alpha   90.00
_cell.angle_beta   90.00
_cell.angle_gamma   90.00
#
_symmetry.space_group_name_H-M   'P 1'
#
loop_
_entity.id
_entity.type
_entity.pdbx_description
1 polymer ?
#
loop_
_entity_poly.entity_id
_entity_poly.type
_entity_poly.pdbx_seq_one_letter_code
_entity_poly.pdbx_strand_id
1 'polypeptide(L)' 'MNRSLMVCQDKFEAAKLQQVGSDAINDLESCVNKSIEDNMKTLPHLVARLKSSFSISDQPK' A
#
# COMPACT_ATOMS: atom_id res chain seq x y z
N MET A 1 -2.58 -5.72 -11.50
CA MET A 1 -1.68 -5.56 -10.33
C MET A 1 -2.13 -4.31 -9.57
N ASN A 2 -2.12 -4.30 -8.23
CA ASN A 2 -2.44 -3.09 -7.46
C ASN A 2 -1.46 -1.97 -7.87
N ARG A 3 -1.96 -0.75 -8.13
CA ARG A 3 -1.13 0.37 -8.63
C ARG A 3 0.09 0.63 -7.74
N SER A 4 -0.05 0.46 -6.42
CA SER A 4 1.04 0.65 -5.45
C SER A 4 2.15 -0.41 -5.61
N LEU A 5 1.79 -1.65 -5.94
CA LEU A 5 2.76 -2.73 -6.17
C LEU A 5 3.53 -2.54 -7.48
N MET A 6 2.89 -1.95 -8.49
CA MET A 6 3.55 -1.60 -9.76
C MET A 6 4.65 -0.55 -9.53
N VAL A 7 4.39 0.46 -8.68
CA VAL A 7 5.39 1.48 -8.30
C VAL A 7 6.57 0.86 -7.54
N CYS A 8 6.31 -0.11 -6.66
CA CYS A 8 7.39 -0.80 -5.95
C CYS A 8 8.25 -1.64 -6.88
N GLN A 9 7.65 -2.31 -7.86
CA GLN A 9 8.36 -3.05 -8.89
C GLN A 9 9.21 -2.12 -9.79
N ASP A 10 8.65 -0.99 -10.23
CA ASP A 10 9.40 -0.01 -11.02
C ASP A 10 10.61 0.54 -10.26
N LYS A 11 10.47 0.79 -8.96
CA LYS A 11 11.57 1.21 -8.08
C LYS A 11 12.65 0.16 -7.97
N PHE A 12 12.27 -1.11 -7.80
CA PHE A 12 13.21 -2.22 -7.72
C PHE A 12 14.01 -2.38 -9.02
N GLU A 13 13.35 -2.38 -10.18
CA GLU A 13 14.03 -2.51 -11.47
C GLU A 13 14.97 -1.31 -11.72
N ALA A 14 14.58 -0.10 -11.32
CA ALA A 14 15.45 1.08 -11.38
C ALA A 14 16.69 0.96 -10.46
N ALA A 15 16.54 0.42 -9.26
CA ALA A 15 17.65 0.21 -8.32
C ALA A 15 18.60 -0.93 -8.78
N LYS A 16 18.07 -1.97 -9.39
CA LYS A 16 18.84 -3.06 -10.00
C LYS A 16 19.73 -2.57 -11.14
N LEU A 17 19.25 -1.63 -11.98
CA LEU A 17 20.06 -1.00 -13.03
C LEU A 17 21.26 -0.23 -12.48
N GLN A 18 21.18 0.24 -11.23
CA GLN A 18 22.27 0.96 -10.55
C GLN A 18 23.29 0.00 -9.88
N GLN A 19 23.19 -1.31 -10.11
CA GLN A 19 24.05 -2.37 -9.52
C GLN A 19 24.01 -2.46 -7.98
N VAL A 20 22.99 -1.89 -7.34
CA VAL A 20 22.85 -1.87 -5.87
C VAL A 20 22.05 -3.09 -5.40
N GLY A 21 22.51 -4.30 -5.73
CA GLY A 21 21.70 -5.52 -5.72
C GLY A 21 21.01 -5.87 -4.38
N SER A 22 21.70 -5.71 -3.24
CA SER A 22 21.10 -5.95 -1.92
C SER A 22 20.17 -4.83 -1.48
N ASP A 23 20.52 -3.57 -1.77
CA ASP A 23 19.72 -2.41 -1.35
C ASP A 23 18.44 -2.28 -2.19
N ALA A 24 18.47 -2.76 -3.44
CA ALA A 24 17.27 -2.84 -4.28
C ALA A 24 16.17 -3.71 -3.64
N ILE A 25 16.54 -4.85 -3.05
CA ILE A 25 15.58 -5.73 -2.36
C ILE A 25 15.05 -5.04 -1.08
N ASN A 26 15.93 -4.40 -0.30
CA ASN A 26 15.53 -3.64 0.87
C ASN A 26 14.53 -2.51 0.52
N ASP A 27 14.78 -1.80 -0.58
CA ASP A 27 13.90 -0.75 -1.10
C ASP A 27 12.54 -1.30 -1.57
N LEU A 28 12.54 -2.48 -2.20
CA LEU A 28 11.32 -3.18 -2.59
C LEU A 28 10.49 -3.55 -1.35
N GLU A 29 11.10 -4.20 -0.36
CA GLU A 29 10.44 -4.57 0.89
C GLU A 29 9.88 -3.35 1.62
N SER A 30 10.67 -2.29 1.72
CA SER A 30 10.25 -1.01 2.32
C SER A 30 9.05 -0.40 1.58
N CYS A 31 9.07 -0.39 0.25
CA CYS A 31 7.96 0.11 -0.56
C CYS A 31 6.68 -0.71 -0.38
N VAL A 32 6.80 -2.04 -0.32
CA VAL A 32 5.66 -2.94 -0.09
C VAL A 32 5.09 -2.72 1.31
N ASN A 33 5.93 -2.65 2.34
CA ASN A 33 5.50 -2.39 3.71
C ASN A 33 4.76 -1.05 3.83
N LYS A 34 5.30 0.00 3.21
CA LYS A 34 4.64 1.31 3.17
C LYS A 34 3.28 1.24 2.47
N SER A 35 3.20 0.52 1.35
CA SER A 35 1.94 0.32 0.64
C SER A 35 0.90 -0.40 1.51
N ILE A 36 1.31 -1.43 2.25
CA ILE A 36 0.43 -2.15 3.18
C ILE A 36 -0.07 -1.19 4.28
N GLU A 37 0.83 -0.45 4.91
CA GLU A 37 0.50 0.48 5.99
C GLU A 37 -0.47 1.58 5.52
N ASP A 38 -0.23 2.17 4.35
CA ASP A 38 -1.10 3.20 3.77
C ASP A 38 -2.50 2.64 3.45
N ASN A 39 -2.58 1.41 2.94
CA ASN A 39 -3.87 0.74 2.72
C ASN A 39 -4.58 0.45 4.05
N MET A 40 -3.88 -0.05 5.07
CA MET A 40 -4.45 -0.30 6.39
C MET A 40 -4.98 0.97 7.05
N LYS A 41 -4.31 2.12 6.88
CA LYS A 41 -4.79 3.42 7.36
C LYS A 41 -6.01 3.91 6.57
N THR A 42 -6.05 3.65 5.27
CA THR A 42 -7.10 4.16 4.38
C THR A 42 -8.39 3.33 4.47
N LEU A 43 -8.29 2.02 4.66
CA LEU A 43 -9.44 1.10 4.67
C LEU A 43 -10.53 1.50 5.68
N PRO A 44 -10.24 1.81 6.96
CA PRO A 44 -11.24 2.29 7.91
C PRO A 44 -11.99 3.53 7.42
N HIS A 45 -11.29 4.48 6.78
CA HIS A 45 -11.90 5.69 6.25
C HIS A 45 -12.81 5.40 5.05
N LEU A 46 -12.43 4.46 4.18
CA LEU A 46 -13.28 4.01 3.07
C LEU A 46 -14.53 3.32 3.60
N VAL A 47 -14.37 2.43 4.59
CA VAL A 47 -15.50 1.76 5.24
C VAL A 47 -16.44 2.78 5.88
N ALA A 48 -15.92 3.78 6.60
CA ALA A 48 -16.74 4.83 7.20
C ALA A 48 -17.52 5.63 6.15
N ARG A 49 -16.87 6.01 5.04
CA ARG A 49 -17.55 6.69 3.93
C ARG A 49 -18.64 5.84 3.30
N LEU A 50 -18.36 4.55 3.05
CA LEU A 50 -19.35 3.62 2.49
C LEU A 50 -20.53 3.43 3.44
N LYS A 51 -20.28 3.20 4.75
CA LYS A 51 -21.33 3.13 5.78
C LYS A 51 -22.20 4.39 5.77
N SER A 52 -21.59 5.58 5.71
CA SER A 52 -22.32 6.84 5.61
C SER A 52 -23.17 6.94 4.34
N SER A 53 -22.63 6.56 3.17
CA SER A 53 -23.38 6.59 1.90
C SER A 53 -24.58 5.63 1.90
N PHE A 54 -24.51 4.54 2.66
CA PHE A 54 -25.57 3.55 2.80
C PHE A 54 -26.42 3.73 4.08
N SER A 55 -26.21 4.80 4.86
CA SER A 55 -26.89 5.03 6.14
C SER A 55 -26.77 3.87 7.15
N ILE A 56 -25.65 3.14 7.11
CA ILE A 56 -25.34 2.05 8.05
C ILE A 56 -24.71 2.64 9.30
N SER A 57 -25.32 2.39 10.46
CA SER A 57 -24.76 2.79 11.77
C SER A 57 -23.87 1.68 12.33
N ASP A 58 -22.70 2.03 12.88
CA ASP A 58 -21.94 1.11 13.73
C ASP A 58 -22.73 0.88 15.03
N GLN A 59 -23.43 -0.25 15.12
CA GLN A 59 -24.03 -0.69 16.37
C GLN A 59 -22.94 -1.40 17.18
N PRO A 60 -22.51 -0.88 18.34
CA PRO A 60 -21.66 -1.64 19.24
C PRO A 60 -22.48 -2.81 19.80
N LYS A 61 -21.97 -4.03 19.66
CA LYS A 61 -22.50 -5.21 20.34
C LYS A 61 -21.70 -5.46 21.62
#